data_AF-A0A0N1L314-F1
#
_entry.id   AF-A0A0N1L314-F1
#
_cell.length_a   1.000
_cell.length_b   1.000
_cell.length_c   1.000
_cell.angle_alpha   90.00
_cell.angle_beta   90.00
_cell.angle_gamma   90.00
#
_symmetry.space_group_name_H-M   'P 1'
#
loop_
_entity.id
_entity.type
_entity.pdbx_description
1 polymer ?
#
loop_
_entity_poly.entity_id
_entity_poly.type
_entity_poly.pdbx_seq_one_letter_code
_entity_poly.pdbx_strand_id
1 'polypeptide(L)'
;MLLCAAGFTSTVSAQGADSARQEKMRADLQKRFTAADTNADGRLSRDEAKRGMPRIYRNFDAIDAEKTGSVSLEQIAAFAEKQGGRR
;
A
#
# COMPACT_ATOMS: atom_id res chain seq x y z
N MET A 1 10.53 -6.54 57.48
CA MET A 1 9.36 -5.99 56.76
C MET A 1 9.73 -5.85 55.29
N LEU A 2 9.38 -6.88 54.53
CA LEU A 2 9.45 -6.91 53.07
C LEU A 2 8.12 -6.34 52.55
N LEU A 3 8.14 -5.30 51.73
CA LEU A 3 6.99 -4.98 50.89
C LEU A 3 7.45 -4.42 49.54
N CYS A 4 7.24 -5.24 48.52
CA CYS A 4 7.35 -4.94 47.10
C CYS A 4 6.35 -3.84 46.70
N ALA A 5 6.73 -2.93 45.81
CA ALA A 5 5.79 -2.00 45.19
C ALA A 5 6.16 -1.67 43.74
N ALA A 6 5.13 -1.74 42.89
CA ALA A 6 4.91 -1.12 41.58
C ALA A 6 5.94 -1.42 40.46
N GLY A 7 5.57 -2.13 39.40
CA GLY A 7 4.67 -1.64 38.35
C GLY A 7 5.56 -1.12 37.22
N PHE A 8 5.68 -1.80 36.09
CA PHE A 8 4.78 -1.63 34.94
C PHE A 8 5.18 -2.71 33.91
N THR A 9 4.30 -3.66 33.62
CA THR A 9 4.50 -4.58 32.50
C THR A 9 4.18 -3.85 31.20
N SER A 10 5.18 -3.25 30.57
CA SER A 10 5.06 -2.79 29.19
C SER A 10 4.95 -4.00 28.26
N THR A 11 3.73 -4.45 28.04
CA THR A 11 3.41 -5.29 26.88
C THR A 11 3.30 -4.38 25.66
N VAL A 12 4.35 -4.35 24.85
CA VAL A 12 4.40 -3.75 23.51
C VAL A 12 5.25 -4.74 22.69
N SER A 13 4.87 -5.30 21.56
CA SER A 13 3.65 -5.24 20.77
C SER A 13 3.69 -6.44 19.81
N ALA A 14 2.54 -6.92 19.33
CA ALA A 14 2.41 -7.91 18.27
C ALA A 14 2.87 -7.41 16.88
N GLN A 15 4.00 -6.68 16.79
CA GLN A 15 4.48 -5.99 15.59
C GLN A 15 5.13 -6.90 14.53
N GLY A 16 5.42 -8.18 14.83
CA GLY A 16 6.12 -9.07 13.88
C GLY A 16 5.26 -9.58 12.72
N ALA A 17 3.96 -9.81 12.96
CA ALA A 17 3.08 -10.44 11.96
C ALA A 17 2.50 -9.43 10.95
N ASP A 18 2.19 -8.22 11.40
CA ASP A 18 1.63 -7.17 10.53
C ASP A 18 2.68 -6.57 9.60
N SER A 19 3.92 -6.43 10.07
CA SER A 19 5.05 -5.92 9.28
C SER A 19 5.36 -6.81 8.07
N ALA A 20 5.50 -8.12 8.29
CA ALA A 20 5.80 -9.07 7.22
C ALA A 20 4.66 -9.18 6.18
N ARG A 21 3.41 -9.02 6.62
CA ARG A 21 2.23 -9.03 5.74
C ARG A 21 2.14 -7.75 4.89
N GLN A 22 2.41 -6.60 5.50
CA GLN A 22 2.50 -5.33 4.76
C GLN A 22 3.62 -5.36 3.74
N GLU A 23 4.80 -5.86 4.11
CA GLU A 23 5.96 -5.93 3.24
C GLU A 23 5.72 -6.83 2.02
N LYS A 24 5.08 -8.00 2.22
CA LYS A 24 4.59 -8.84 1.11
C LYS A 24 3.61 -8.10 0.21
N MET A 25 2.62 -7.40 0.78
CA MET A 25 1.64 -6.66 -0.01
C MET A 25 2.31 -5.54 -0.84
N ARG A 26 3.28 -4.82 -0.27
CA ARG A 26 4.04 -3.80 -0.99
C ARG A 26 4.90 -4.41 -2.09
N ALA A 27 5.58 -5.52 -1.82
CA ALA A 27 6.37 -6.22 -2.82
C ALA A 27 5.52 -6.74 -3.99
N ASP A 28 4.35 -7.32 -3.71
CA ASP A 28 3.43 -7.78 -4.76
C ASP A 28 2.83 -6.63 -5.57
N LEU A 29 2.50 -5.51 -4.90
CA LEU A 29 2.03 -4.29 -5.55
C LEU A 29 3.12 -3.71 -6.45
N GLN A 30 4.37 -3.63 -5.96
CA GLN A 30 5.49 -3.14 -6.73
C GLN A 30 5.81 -4.03 -7.93
N LYS A 31 5.82 -5.36 -7.76
CA LYS A 31 5.98 -6.28 -8.89
C LYS A 31 4.92 -6.07 -9.97
N ARG A 32 3.66 -5.93 -9.57
CA ARG A 32 2.55 -5.67 -10.50
C ARG A 32 2.64 -4.31 -11.17
N PHE A 33 3.06 -3.31 -10.40
CA PHE A 33 3.29 -1.96 -10.88
C PHE A 33 4.37 -1.94 -11.95
N THR A 34 5.56 -2.49 -11.64
CA THR A 34 6.68 -2.58 -12.60
C THR A 34 6.33 -3.45 -13.81
N ALA A 35 5.50 -4.47 -13.65
CA ALA A 35 5.03 -5.27 -14.79
C ALA A 35 4.04 -4.51 -15.70
N ALA A 36 3.34 -3.51 -15.16
CA ALA A 36 2.39 -2.69 -15.88
C ALA A 36 3.05 -1.44 -16.48
N ASP A 37 4.06 -0.88 -15.80
CA ASP A 37 4.86 0.28 -16.19
C ASP A 37 5.84 -0.14 -17.30
N THR A 38 5.37 -0.03 -18.54
CA THR A 38 6.11 -0.52 -19.71
C THR A 38 7.11 0.49 -20.23
N ASN A 39 6.87 1.79 -19.99
CA ASN A 39 7.78 2.86 -20.34
C ASN A 39 8.84 3.12 -19.24
N ALA A 40 8.70 2.48 -18.07
CA ALA A 40 9.60 2.60 -16.93
C ALA A 40 9.75 4.04 -16.43
N ASP A 41 8.67 4.82 -16.46
CA ASP A 41 8.65 6.22 -16.02
C ASP A 41 8.35 6.37 -14.51
N GLY A 42 8.06 5.26 -13.81
CA GLY A 42 7.72 5.25 -12.39
C GLY A 42 6.27 5.64 -12.11
N ARG A 43 5.42 5.67 -13.14
CA ARG A 43 3.98 5.95 -13.08
C ARG A 43 3.25 4.96 -13.99
N LEU A 44 1.94 4.86 -13.82
CA LEU A 44 1.08 4.10 -14.72
C LEU A 44 0.16 5.05 -15.45
N SER A 45 0.28 5.07 -16.77
CA SER A 45 -0.73 5.69 -17.62
C SER A 45 -2.04 4.90 -17.55
N ARG A 46 -3.13 5.51 -18.03
CA ARG A 46 -4.45 4.87 -18.07
C ARG A 46 -4.44 3.56 -18.87
N ASP A 47 -3.69 3.49 -19.97
CA ASP A 47 -3.61 2.29 -20.80
C ASP A 47 -2.77 1.18 -20.15
N GLU A 48 -1.67 1.55 -19.49
CA GLU A 48 -0.85 0.61 -18.71
C GLU A 48 -1.61 0.05 -17.51
N ALA A 49 -2.30 0.92 -16.76
CA ALA A 49 -3.19 0.52 -15.68
C ALA A 49 -4.29 -0.41 -16.19
N LYS A 50 -4.85 -0.18 -17.38
CA LYS A 50 -5.87 -1.06 -17.99
C LYS A 50 -5.35 -2.46 -18.26
N ARG A 51 -4.11 -2.57 -18.75
CA ARG A 51 -3.48 -3.84 -19.15
C ARG A 51 -2.95 -4.63 -17.95
N GLY A 52 -2.30 -3.96 -16.99
CA GLY A 52 -1.63 -4.63 -15.88
C GLY A 52 -2.38 -4.58 -14.55
N MET A 53 -3.25 -3.58 -14.34
CA MET A 53 -3.92 -3.36 -13.04
C MET A 53 -5.40 -2.95 -13.19
N PRO A 54 -6.31 -3.86 -13.58
CA PRO A 54 -7.72 -3.52 -13.86
C PRO A 54 -8.47 -2.85 -12.70
N ARG A 55 -8.08 -3.12 -11.44
CA ARG A 55 -8.64 -2.44 -10.26
C ARG A 55 -8.23 -0.97 -10.18
N ILE A 56 -6.98 -0.67 -10.52
CA ILE A 56 -6.46 0.70 -10.57
C ILE A 56 -7.10 1.43 -11.74
N TYR A 57 -7.21 0.81 -12.91
CA TYR A 57 -7.90 1.40 -14.06
C TYR A 57 -9.36 1.80 -13.76
N ARG A 58 -10.14 0.94 -13.08
CA ARG A 58 -11.52 1.25 -12.69
C ARG A 58 -11.63 2.43 -11.73
N ASN A 59 -10.58 2.68 -10.96
CA ASN A 59 -10.53 3.74 -9.96
C ASN A 59 -9.51 4.82 -10.34
N PHE A 60 -9.08 4.86 -11.61
CA PHE A 60 -7.97 5.70 -12.04
C PHE A 60 -8.24 7.16 -11.74
N ASP A 61 -9.43 7.65 -12.09
CA ASP A 61 -9.84 9.03 -11.83
C ASP A 61 -9.96 9.34 -10.33
N ALA A 62 -10.18 8.33 -9.49
CA ALA A 62 -10.20 8.50 -8.04
C ALA A 62 -8.79 8.48 -7.42
N ILE A 63 -7.79 7.95 -8.13
CA ILE A 63 -6.40 7.86 -7.70
C ILE A 63 -5.61 9.07 -8.25
N ASP A 64 -5.80 9.42 -9.53
CA ASP A 64 -5.27 10.61 -10.18
C ASP A 64 -6.11 11.86 -9.84
N ALA A 65 -6.15 12.21 -8.56
CA ALA A 65 -6.89 13.38 -8.08
C ALA A 65 -6.39 14.70 -8.71
N GLU A 66 -5.11 14.75 -9.07
CA GLU A 66 -4.46 15.89 -9.71
C GLU A 66 -4.69 15.94 -11.23
N LYS A 67 -5.34 14.92 -11.83
CA LYS A 67 -5.61 14.80 -13.27
C LYS A 67 -4.37 14.96 -14.13
N THR A 68 -3.27 14.38 -13.68
CA THR A 68 -1.98 14.41 -14.39
C THR A 68 -1.97 13.46 -15.59
N GLY A 69 -2.91 12.53 -15.68
CA GLY A 69 -3.00 11.52 -16.73
C GLY A 69 -2.25 10.22 -16.41
N SER A 70 -1.57 10.15 -15.25
CA SER A 70 -0.83 8.98 -14.77
C SER A 70 -0.97 8.85 -13.25
N VAL A 71 -0.82 7.63 -12.73
CA VAL A 71 -0.84 7.37 -11.28
C VAL A 71 0.48 6.81 -10.80
N SER A 72 1.04 7.36 -9.73
CA SER A 72 2.28 6.84 -9.12
C SER A 72 2.01 5.65 -8.19
N LEU A 73 3.06 4.90 -7.88
CA LEU A 73 3.00 3.81 -6.91
C LEU A 73 2.52 4.29 -5.54
N GLU A 74 2.88 5.50 -5.12
CA GLU A 74 2.45 6.10 -3.86
C GLU A 74 0.94 6.36 -3.82
N GLN A 75 0.38 6.92 -4.90
CA GLN A 75 -1.07 7.16 -5.01
C GLN A 75 -1.84 5.83 -5.00
N ILE A 76 -1.31 4.81 -5.69
CA ILE A 76 -1.90 3.46 -5.70
C ILE A 76 -1.83 2.83 -4.31
N ALA A 77 -0.69 2.95 -3.61
CA ALA A 77 -0.52 2.42 -2.26
C ALA A 77 -1.49 3.09 -1.28
N ALA A 78 -1.58 4.43 -1.28
CA ALA A 78 -2.52 5.17 -0.46
C ALA A 78 -3.98 4.75 -0.73
N PHE A 79 -4.33 4.52 -2.00
CA PHE A 79 -5.64 4.03 -2.38
C PHE A 79 -5.92 2.59 -1.91
N ALA A 80 -4.91 1.71 -2.01
CA ALA A 80 -5.00 0.34 -1.54
C ALA A 80 -5.15 0.25 -0.02
N GLU A 81 -4.43 1.08 0.74
CA GLU A 81 -4.57 1.21 2.19
C GLU A 81 -5.99 1.67 2.57
N LYS A 82 -6.50 2.71 1.89
CA LYS A 82 -7.87 3.23 2.08
C LYS A 82 -8.97 2.21 1.75
N GLN A 83 -8.71 1.23 0.89
CA GLN A 83 -9.63 0.11 0.62
C GLN A 83 -9.44 -1.06 1.59
N GLY A 84 -8.21 -1.35 2.00
CA GLY A 84 -7.86 -2.48 2.86
C GLY A 84 -8.34 -2.32 4.31
N GLY A 85 -8.34 -1.08 4.83
CA GLY A 85 -8.82 -0.78 6.19
C GLY A 85 -10.34 -0.75 6.37
N ARG A 86 -11.12 -0.92 5.29
CA ARG A 86 -12.60 -0.93 5.32
C ARG A 86 -13.20 -2.34 5.37
N ARG A 87 -12.42 -3.35 5.78
CA ARG A 87 -12.83 -4.75 5.83
C ARG A 87 -12.91 -5.27 7.25
#